data_AF-A0A9X9A059-F1
#
_entry.id   AF-A0A9X9A059-F1
#
_cell.length_a   1.000
_cell.length_b   1.000
_cell.length_c   1.000
_cell.angle_alpha   90.00
_cell.angle_beta   90.00
_cell.angle_gamma   90.00
#
_symmetry.space_group_name_H-M   'P 1'
#
loop_
_entity.id
_entity.type
_entity.pdbx_description
1 polymer ?
#
loop_
_entity_poly.entity_id
_entity_poly.type
_entity_poly.pdbx_seq_one_letter_code
_entity_poly.pdbx_strand_id
1 'polypeptide(L)' 'MIQYKRCSEVNIDLVYEAFKDGFSDYIIKMEVSKEDFIQRFLGPEGNLLEHSFLALEEGKSVGVILGGIKDYESIKTM' A
#
# COMPACT_ATOMS: atom_id res chain seq x y z
N MET A 1 2.24 -20.01 6.91
CA MET A 1 3.60 -19.41 6.75
C MET A 1 3.41 -18.11 6.01
N ILE A 2 3.89 -17.01 6.59
CA ILE A 2 3.75 -15.69 5.97
C ILE A 2 4.80 -15.54 4.86
N GLN A 3 4.37 -15.08 3.69
CA GLN A 3 5.23 -14.69 2.59
C GLN A 3 5.25 -13.18 2.47
N TYR A 4 6.42 -12.60 2.24
CA TYR A 4 6.57 -11.17 1.97
C TYR A 4 6.93 -10.98 0.50
N LYS A 5 6.17 -10.13 -0.19
CA LYS A 5 6.41 -9.79 -1.60
C LYS A 5 6.44 -8.29 -1.77
N ARG A 6 7.20 -7.81 -2.76
CA ARG A 6 7.08 -6.40 -3.16
C ARG A 6 5.69 -6.18 -3.75
N CYS A 7 5.12 -5.00 -3.53
CA CYS A 7 3.83 -4.66 -4.13
C CYS A 7 3.91 -4.62 -5.67
N SER A 8 5.10 -4.42 -6.25
CA SER A 8 5.35 -4.49 -7.69
C SER A 8 5.29 -5.90 -8.29
N GLU A 9 5.28 -6.95 -7.46
CA GLU A 9 5.31 -8.36 -7.87
C GLU A 9 3.96 -9.07 -7.67
N VAL A 10 2.92 -8.32 -7.28
CA VAL A 10 1.59 -8.83 -6.97
C VAL A 10 0.51 -7.99 -7.67
N ASN A 11 -0.72 -8.49 -7.71
CA ASN A 11 -1.84 -7.70 -8.19
C ASN A 11 -2.13 -6.54 -7.23
N ILE A 12 -2.29 -5.33 -7.77
CA ILE A 12 -2.68 -4.13 -7.04
C ILE A 12 -3.98 -4.31 -6.25
N ASP A 13 -4.88 -5.20 -6.69
CA ASP A 13 -6.11 -5.51 -5.95
C ASP A 13 -5.81 -6.07 -4.55
N LEU A 14 -4.79 -6.94 -4.41
CA LEU A 14 -4.40 -7.49 -3.11
C LEU A 14 -3.80 -6.43 -2.18
N VAL A 15 -3.11 -5.44 -2.75
CA VAL A 15 -2.54 -4.30 -2.03
C VAL A 15 -3.65 -3.37 -1.54
N TYR A 16 -4.62 -3.07 -2.41
CA TYR A 16 -5.78 -2.25 -2.08
C TYR A 16 -6.69 -2.94 -1.04
N GLU A 17 -6.88 -4.26 -1.13
CA GLU A 17 -7.60 -5.04 -0.13
C GLU A 17 -6.94 -4.94 1.26
N ALA A 18 -5.63 -5.18 1.35
CA ALA A 18 -4.90 -5.04 2.61
C ALA A 18 -4.97 -3.62 3.18
N PHE A 19 -4.89 -2.60 2.31
CA PHE A 19 -5.06 -1.22 2.72
C PHE A 19 -6.43 -1.01 3.34
N LYS A 20 -7.51 -1.35 2.62
CA LYS A 20 -8.89 -1.18 3.09
C LYS A 20 -9.16 -1.95 4.38
N ASP A 21 -8.71 -3.19 4.46
CA ASP A 21 -8.92 -4.06 5.62
C ASP A 21 -8.22 -3.50 6.87
N GLY A 22 -7.05 -2.86 6.71
CA GLY A 22 -6.34 -2.17 7.78
C GLY A 22 -7.09 -1.00 8.43
N PHE A 23 -8.13 -0.45 7.78
CA PHE A 23 -8.99 0.61 8.31
C PHE A 23 -10.42 0.14 8.59
N SER A 24 -10.70 -1.16 8.45
CA SER A 24 -12.06 -1.70 8.57
C SER A 24 -12.68 -1.54 9.97
N ASP A 25 -11.84 -1.53 11.00
CA ASP A 25 -12.24 -1.38 12.41
C ASP A 25 -12.38 0.09 12.85
N TYR A 26 -12.18 1.07 11.96
CA TYR A 26 -12.29 2.48 12.32
C TYR A 26 -13.77 2.87 12.49
N ILE A 27 -14.07 3.56 13.60
CA ILE A 27 -15.41 4.11 13.88
C ILE A 27 -15.86 5.05 12.74
N ILE A 28 -14.92 5.85 12.23
CA ILE A 28 -15.14 6.68 11.03
C ILE A 28 -14.68 5.85 9.83
N LYS A 29 -15.65 5.41 9.03
CA LYS A 29 -15.36 4.62 7.83
C LYS A 29 -14.55 5.43 6.84
N MET A 30 -13.38 4.91 6.50
CA MET A 30 -12.56 5.44 5.43
C MET A 30 -12.98 4.79 4.11
N GLU A 31 -13.89 5.45 3.39
CA GLU A 31 -14.33 5.01 2.06
C GLU A 31 -13.40 5.63 1.00
N VAL A 32 -12.39 4.87 0.60
CA VAL A 32 -11.44 5.25 -0.46
C VAL A 32 -11.62 4.26 -1.60
N SER A 33 -11.97 4.73 -2.80
CA SER A 33 -12.04 3.88 -3.99
C SER A 33 -10.65 3.37 -4.38
N LYS A 34 -10.57 2.31 -5.19
CA LYS A 34 -9.27 1.83 -5.69
C LYS A 34 -8.58 2.90 -6.55
N GLU A 35 -9.35 3.63 -7.33
CA GLU A 35 -8.88 4.73 -8.16
C GLU A 35 -8.30 5.86 -7.30
N ASP A 36 -9.01 6.28 -6.24
CA ASP A 36 -8.52 7.28 -5.28
C ASP A 36 -7.28 6.77 -4.54
N PHE A 37 -7.25 5.48 -4.17
CA PHE A 37 -6.09 4.86 -3.54
C PHE A 37 -4.85 5.02 -4.43
N ILE A 38 -4.94 4.63 -5.71
CA ILE A 38 -3.84 4.75 -6.66
C ILE A 38 -3.46 6.23 -6.85
N GLN A 39 -4.42 7.10 -7.11
CA GLN A 39 -4.16 8.51 -7.40
C GLN A 39 -3.54 9.26 -6.23
N ARG A 40 -3.92 8.94 -4.99
CA ARG A 40 -3.43 9.63 -3.79
C ARG A 40 -2.18 8.96 -3.24
N PHE A 41 -2.28 7.66 -2.92
CA PHE A 41 -1.24 6.95 -2.18
C PHE A 41 -0.04 6.61 -3.05
N LEU A 42 -0.24 6.31 -4.34
CA LEU A 42 0.84 6.08 -5.30
C LEU A 42 1.18 7.32 -6.15
N GLY A 43 0.50 8.44 -5.88
CA GLY A 43 0.74 9.74 -6.52
C GLY A 43 1.44 10.71 -5.58
N PRO A 44 0.77 11.77 -5.08
CA PRO A 44 1.39 12.81 -4.26
C PRO A 44 1.91 12.30 -2.90
N GLU A 45 1.35 11.21 -2.36
CA GLU A 45 1.90 10.55 -1.17
C GLU A 45 3.22 9.83 -1.45
N GLY A 46 3.61 9.67 -2.71
CA GLY A 46 4.94 9.25 -3.16
C GLY A 46 5.31 7.82 -2.83
N ASN A 47 4.36 6.98 -2.42
CA ASN A 47 4.63 5.56 -2.25
C ASN A 47 4.86 4.91 -3.61
N LEU A 48 5.85 4.03 -3.66
CA LEU A 48 6.21 3.28 -4.86
C LEU A 48 6.04 1.79 -4.59
N LEU A 49 5.44 1.07 -5.54
CA LEU A 49 5.18 -0.36 -5.41
C LEU A 49 6.47 -1.19 -5.23
N GLU A 50 7.60 -0.71 -5.75
CA GLU A 50 8.92 -1.32 -5.60
C GLU A 50 9.55 -1.13 -4.21
N HIS A 51 9.06 -0.15 -3.44
CA HIS A 51 9.48 0.16 -2.07
C HIS A 51 8.42 -0.21 -1.02
N SER A 52 7.30 -0.74 -1.49
CA SER A 52 6.18 -1.20 -0.67
C SER A 52 6.16 -2.73 -0.59
N PHE A 53 5.65 -3.27 0.52
CA PHE A 53 5.62 -4.72 0.74
C PHE A 53 4.25 -5.18 1.20
N LEU A 54 3.88 -6.37 0.72
CA LEU A 54 2.66 -7.08 1.08
C LEU A 54 3.02 -8.35 1.85
N ALA A 55 2.36 -8.57 2.99
CA ALA A 55 2.37 -9.83 3.71
C ALA A 55 1.19 -10.68 3.25
N LEU A 56 1.48 -11.95 2.91
CA LEU A 56 0.51 -12.93 2.42
C LEU A 56 0.50 -14.16 3.32
N GLU A 57 -0.68 -14.61 3.72
CA GLU A 57 -0.89 -15.92 4.33
C GLU A 57 -1.86 -16.73 3.46
N GLU A 58 -1.40 -17.88 2.95
CA GLU A 58 -2.20 -18.75 2.07
C GLU A 58 -2.80 -18.03 0.85
N GLY A 59 -2.06 -17.05 0.32
CA GLY A 59 -2.47 -16.24 -0.83
C GLY A 59 -3.42 -15.07 -0.50
N LYS A 60 -3.85 -14.94 0.76
CA LYS A 60 -4.64 -13.80 1.23
C LYS A 60 -3.72 -12.70 1.76
N SER A 61 -4.05 -11.45 1.50
CA SER A 61 -3.33 -10.33 2.05
C SER A 61 -3.66 -10.18 3.54
N VAL A 62 -2.62 -10.06 4.37
CA VAL A 62 -2.74 -9.95 5.84
C VAL A 62 -2.04 -8.70 6.39
N GLY A 63 -1.42 -7.92 5.53
CA GLY A 63 -0.81 -6.65 5.88
C GLY A 63 -0.10 -6.00 4.69
N VAL A 64 -0.06 -4.68 4.69
CA VAL A 64 0.64 -3.88 3.68
C VAL A 64 1.44 -2.79 4.39
N ILE A 65 2.66 -2.55 3.91
CA ILE A 65 3.41 -1.33 4.21
C ILE A 65 3.67 -0.61 2.91
N LEU A 66 3.22 0.65 2.86
CA LEU A 66 3.47 1.54 1.73
C LEU A 66 4.71 2.37 2.04
N GLY A 67 5.63 2.41 1.10
CA GLY A 67 6.89 3.13 1.22
C GLY A 67 7.31 3.71 -0.11
N GLY A 68 8.10 4.78 -0.07
CA GLY A 68 8.58 5.47 -1.25
C GLY A 68 9.81 6.30 -0.95
N ILE A 69 10.35 6.93 -1.99
CA ILE A 69 11.44 7.91 -1.83
C ILE A 69 10.99 9.19 -2.54
N LYS A 70 10.81 10.27 -1.78
CA LYS A 70 10.49 11.60 -2.31
C LYS A 70 11.73 12.47 -2.37
N ASP A 71 11.88 13.24 -3.45
CA ASP A 71 12.82 14.35 -3.49
C ASP A 71 12.16 15.58 -2.86
N TYR A 72 12.62 15.97 -1.67
CA TYR A 72 12.22 17.17 -0.96
C TYR A 72 13.39 18.16 -0.93
N GLU A 73 13.25 19.31 -1.60
CA GLU A 73 14.33 20.31 -1.72
C GLU A 73 15.67 19.72 -2.22
N SER A 74 15.62 18.80 -3.19
CA SER A 74 16.78 18.06 -3.72
C SER A 74 17.41 17.05 -2.76
N ILE A 75 16.76 16.76 -1.63
CA ILE A 75 17.16 15.73 -0.67
C ILE A 75 16.19 14.55 -0.77
N LYS A 76 16.72 13.33 -0.91
CA LYS A 76 15.92 12.11 -0.89
C LYS A 76 15.44 11.80 0.53
N THR A 77 14.14 11.66 0.70
CA THR A 77 13.46 11.37 1.97
C THR A 77 12.58 10.12 1.80
N MET A 78 12.47 9.31 2.86
CA MET A 78 11.58 8.14 2.93
C MET A 78 10.31 8.52 3.67
#